data_AF-A0A259LUC3-F1
#
_entry.id   AF-A0A259LUC3-F1
#
_cell.length_a   1.000
_cell.length_b   1.000
_cell.length_c   1.000
_cell.angle_alpha   90.00
_cell.angle_beta   90.00
_cell.angle_gamma   90.00
#
_symmetry.space_group_name_H-M   'P 1'
#
loop_
_entity.id
_entity.type
_entity.pdbx_description
1 polymer ?
#
loop_
_entity_poly.entity_id
_entity_poly.type
_entity_poly.pdbx_seq_one_letter_code
_entity_poly.pdbx_strand_id
1 'polypeptide(L)'
;MLWLIRPRRLAQPDEHHWQQLGHWLNAGDPLADEVVRFIRDNGHREGWRLLEQGLQNGAQAVSDYPALHAFLAHCEHEPEWLDRAALQRGIEVSARSGKTGMRVLRDFGLMAGYQASAINQTLIKTGALEKGAQRRVAETTKWWMDCTSAGGLNRSPY
;
A
#
# COMPACT_ATOMS: atom_id res chain seq x y z
N MET A 1 -9.00 18.43 15.83
CA MET A 1 -9.31 18.19 14.40
C MET A 1 -10.77 17.78 14.15
N LEU A 2 -11.41 16.99 15.03
CA LEU A 2 -12.82 16.56 14.92
C LEU A 2 -13.88 17.68 14.80
N TRP A 3 -13.53 18.93 15.11
CA TRP A 3 -14.42 20.10 15.05
C TRP A 3 -14.76 20.55 13.62
N LEU A 4 -13.94 20.13 12.63
CA LEU A 4 -14.10 20.49 11.22
C LEU A 4 -14.99 19.50 10.44
N ILE A 5 -15.28 18.32 11.00
CA ILE A 5 -16.08 17.29 10.33
C ILE A 5 -17.55 17.52 10.68
N ARG A 6 -18.34 17.98 9.70
CA ARG A 6 -19.78 18.12 9.83
C ARG A 6 -20.51 17.32 8.75
N PRO A 7 -21.54 16.54 9.12
CA PRO A 7 -22.09 16.34 10.46
C PRO A 7 -21.27 15.39 11.35
N ARG A 8 -21.12 15.74 12.64
CA ARG A 8 -20.34 14.98 13.65
C ARG A 8 -20.71 13.50 13.77
N ARG A 9 -21.97 13.14 13.51
CA ARG A 9 -22.44 11.74 13.53
C ARG A 9 -21.75 10.84 12.50
N LEU A 10 -21.22 11.42 11.42
CA LEU A 10 -20.42 10.67 10.41
C LEU A 10 -18.96 10.53 10.82
N ALA A 11 -18.51 11.25 11.85
CA ALA A 11 -17.13 11.21 12.32
C ALA A 11 -16.87 10.10 13.34
N GLN A 12 -17.92 9.45 13.85
CA GLN A 12 -17.82 8.35 14.80
C GLN A 12 -18.38 7.08 14.16
N PRO A 13 -17.60 5.99 14.10
CA PRO A 13 -18.11 4.68 13.71
C PRO A 13 -19.24 4.27 14.67
N ASP A 14 -20.31 3.70 14.13
CA ASP A 14 -21.30 3.00 14.95
C ASP A 14 -20.79 1.60 15.35
N GLU A 15 -21.57 0.88 16.17
CA GLU A 15 -21.21 -0.46 16.64
C GLU A 15 -20.85 -1.42 15.49
N HIS A 16 -21.62 -1.38 14.39
CA HIS A 16 -21.37 -2.25 13.25
C HIS A 16 -20.03 -1.91 12.58
N HIS A 17 -19.75 -0.62 12.36
CA HIS A 17 -18.45 -0.20 11.83
C HIS A 17 -17.30 -0.55 12.77
N TRP A 18 -17.49 -0.49 14.09
CA TRP A 18 -16.48 -0.92 15.07
C TRP A 18 -16.20 -2.42 14.98
N GLN A 19 -17.23 -3.25 14.87
CA GLN A 19 -17.08 -4.69 14.69
C GLN A 19 -16.37 -5.01 13.37
N GLN A 20 -16.72 -4.32 12.28
CA GLN A 20 -16.03 -4.45 11.00
C GLN A 20 -14.56 -4.06 11.10
N LEU A 21 -14.23 -2.92 11.72
CA LEU A 21 -12.84 -2.52 11.94
C LEU A 21 -12.07 -3.57 12.75
N GLY A 22 -12.68 -4.11 13.81
CA GLY A 22 -12.09 -5.20 14.60
C GLY A 22 -11.82 -6.46 13.79
N HIS A 23 -12.72 -6.83 12.89
CA HIS A 23 -12.53 -7.95 11.96
C HIS A 23 -11.36 -7.69 11.00
N TRP A 24 -11.31 -6.51 10.38
CA TRP A 24 -10.26 -6.16 9.42
C TRP A 24 -8.87 -6.06 10.05
N LEU A 25 -8.77 -5.71 11.34
CA LEU A 25 -7.49 -5.75 12.07
C LEU A 25 -6.90 -7.16 12.22
N ASN A 26 -7.72 -8.20 12.04
CA ASN A 26 -7.31 -9.61 12.11
C ASN A 26 -7.33 -10.32 10.75
N ALA A 27 -7.57 -9.58 9.66
CA ALA A 27 -7.54 -10.11 8.30
C ALA A 27 -6.19 -9.84 7.65
N GLY A 28 -5.60 -10.88 7.05
CA GLY A 28 -4.42 -10.77 6.17
C GLY A 28 -4.81 -10.51 4.72
N ASP A 29 -3.88 -10.79 3.80
CA ASP A 29 -4.13 -10.75 2.36
C ASP A 29 -3.99 -12.17 1.78
N PRO A 30 -5.11 -12.90 1.59
CA PRO A 30 -5.07 -14.27 1.09
C PRO A 30 -4.41 -14.42 -0.29
N LEU A 31 -4.52 -13.41 -1.16
CA LEU A 31 -3.93 -13.46 -2.50
C LEU A 31 -2.41 -13.30 -2.41
N ALA A 32 -1.94 -12.33 -1.62
CA ALA A 32 -0.51 -12.17 -1.37
C ALA A 32 0.08 -13.38 -0.63
N ASP A 33 -0.66 -13.98 0.30
CA ASP A 33 -0.25 -15.19 1.03
C ASP A 33 -0.04 -16.38 0.08
N GLU A 34 -0.89 -16.54 -0.95
CA GLU A 34 -0.70 -17.56 -1.99
C GLU A 34 0.54 -17.29 -2.85
N VAL A 35 0.83 -16.03 -3.18
CA VAL A 35 2.07 -15.67 -3.89
C VAL A 35 3.29 -16.05 -3.06
N VAL A 36 3.29 -15.79 -1.76
CA VAL A 36 4.40 -16.17 -0.87
C VAL A 36 4.54 -17.69 -0.79
N ARG A 37 3.45 -18.44 -0.69
CA ARG A 37 3.47 -19.92 -0.76
C ARG A 37 4.04 -20.41 -2.08
N PHE A 38 3.60 -19.83 -3.21
CA PHE A 38 4.10 -20.16 -4.53
C PHE A 38 5.61 -19.96 -4.65
N ILE A 39 6.13 -18.81 -4.20
CA ILE A 39 7.58 -18.50 -4.22
C ILE A 39 8.38 -19.50 -3.37
N ARG A 40 7.85 -19.87 -2.20
CA ARG A 40 8.47 -20.88 -1.33
C ARG A 40 8.54 -22.24 -2.02
N ASP A 41 7.46 -22.67 -2.66
CA ASP A 41 7.32 -24.03 -3.21
C ASP A 41 8.04 -24.20 -4.56
N ASN A 42 8.19 -23.13 -5.35
CA ASN A 42 8.87 -23.14 -6.66
C ASN A 42 10.32 -22.65 -6.60
N GLY A 43 10.79 -22.29 -5.40
CA GLY A 43 12.13 -21.76 -5.18
C GLY A 43 12.19 -20.24 -5.32
N HIS A 44 12.87 -19.61 -4.35
CA HIS A 44 12.85 -18.15 -4.16
C HIS A 44 13.22 -17.36 -5.42
N ARG A 45 14.32 -17.73 -6.10
CA ARG A 45 14.81 -17.01 -7.27
C ARG A 45 13.81 -17.05 -8.44
N GLU A 46 13.26 -18.23 -8.71
CA GLU A 46 12.37 -18.42 -9.84
C GLU A 46 11.00 -17.80 -9.57
N GLY A 47 10.46 -17.96 -8.37
CA GLY A 47 9.22 -17.33 -7.95
C GLY A 47 9.28 -15.80 -8.07
N TRP A 48 10.37 -15.16 -7.63
CA TRP A 48 10.57 -13.72 -7.80
C TRP A 48 10.73 -13.31 -9.26
N ARG A 49 11.46 -14.09 -10.08
CA ARG A 49 11.61 -13.82 -11.51
C ARG A 49 10.25 -13.81 -12.22
N LEU A 50 9.38 -14.76 -11.90
CA LEU A 50 8.04 -14.86 -12.46
C LEU A 50 7.12 -13.73 -11.97
N LEU A 51 7.17 -13.39 -10.68
CA LEU A 51 6.43 -12.23 -10.16
C LEU A 51 6.83 -10.93 -10.87
N GLU A 52 8.14 -10.69 -11.03
CA GLU A 52 8.66 -9.53 -11.74
C GLU A 52 8.21 -9.52 -13.21
N GLN A 53 8.22 -10.67 -13.88
CA GLN A 53 7.69 -10.81 -15.24
C GLN A 53 6.21 -10.39 -15.31
N GLY A 54 5.39 -10.79 -14.33
CA GLY A 54 3.99 -10.39 -14.26
C GLY A 54 3.78 -8.91 -13.90
N LEU A 55 4.62 -8.33 -13.05
CA LEU A 55 4.59 -6.89 -12.72
C LEU A 55 4.91 -6.02 -13.95
N GLN A 56 5.86 -6.46 -14.78
CA GLN A 56 6.29 -5.72 -15.97
C GLN A 56 5.32 -5.92 -17.15
N ASN A 57 4.86 -7.15 -17.39
CA ASN A 57 4.12 -7.52 -18.60
C ASN A 57 2.62 -7.74 -18.36
N GLY A 58 2.17 -7.59 -17.11
CA GLY A 58 0.79 -7.84 -16.68
C GLY A 58 0.48 -9.28 -16.31
N ALA A 59 -0.66 -9.47 -15.66
CA ALA A 59 -1.13 -10.75 -15.13
C ALA A 59 -1.17 -11.85 -16.20
N GLN A 60 -1.54 -11.52 -17.44
CA GLN A 60 -1.62 -12.49 -18.55
C GLN A 60 -0.27 -13.15 -18.87
N ALA A 61 0.85 -12.45 -18.63
CA ALA A 61 2.20 -12.99 -18.85
C ALA A 61 2.57 -14.12 -17.89
N VAL A 62 1.77 -14.33 -16.84
CA VAL A 62 1.94 -15.40 -15.85
C VAL A 62 0.65 -16.20 -15.67
N SER A 63 -0.19 -16.28 -16.71
CA SER A 63 -1.46 -17.02 -16.70
C SER A 63 -1.30 -18.51 -16.38
N ASP A 64 -0.15 -19.10 -16.68
CA ASP A 64 0.21 -20.48 -16.31
C ASP A 64 0.44 -20.68 -14.80
N TYR A 65 0.51 -19.58 -14.01
CA TYR A 65 0.78 -19.59 -12.58
C TYR A 65 -0.40 -18.98 -11.80
N PRO A 66 -1.40 -19.79 -11.39
CA PRO A 66 -2.67 -19.29 -10.85
C PRO A 66 -2.53 -18.33 -9.67
N ALA A 67 -1.59 -18.59 -8.75
CA ALA A 67 -1.35 -17.73 -7.59
C ALA A 67 -0.86 -16.32 -8.00
N LEU A 68 0.11 -16.25 -8.93
CA LEU A 68 0.61 -14.99 -9.44
C LEU A 68 -0.44 -14.26 -10.29
N HIS A 69 -1.10 -14.99 -11.19
CA HIS A 69 -2.14 -14.43 -12.05
C HIS A 69 -3.31 -13.87 -11.23
N ALA A 70 -3.81 -14.60 -10.23
CA ALA A 70 -4.93 -14.14 -9.41
C ALA A 70 -4.60 -12.86 -8.63
N PHE A 71 -3.41 -12.80 -8.01
CA PHE A 71 -2.94 -11.61 -7.30
C PHE A 71 -2.79 -10.40 -8.24
N LEU A 72 -2.09 -10.57 -9.36
CA LEU A 72 -1.85 -9.48 -10.30
C LEU A 72 -3.14 -9.02 -10.99
N ALA A 73 -4.01 -9.94 -11.41
CA ALA A 73 -5.30 -9.60 -12.01
C ALA A 73 -6.19 -8.82 -11.03
N HIS A 74 -6.14 -9.16 -9.74
CA HIS A 74 -6.82 -8.39 -8.70
C HIS A 74 -6.23 -6.97 -8.57
N CYS A 75 -4.90 -6.84 -8.53
CA CYS A 75 -4.22 -5.52 -8.49
C CYS A 75 -4.49 -4.66 -9.73
N GLU A 76 -4.66 -5.27 -10.90
CA GLU A 76 -4.95 -4.58 -12.16
C GLU A 76 -6.42 -4.16 -12.30
N HIS A 77 -7.30 -4.70 -11.47
CA HIS A 77 -8.72 -4.38 -11.52
C HIS A 77 -8.98 -3.00 -10.93
N GLU A 78 -9.40 -2.06 -11.78
CA GLU A 78 -9.84 -0.75 -11.30
C GLU A 78 -11.22 -0.87 -10.66
N PRO A 79 -11.37 -0.39 -9.41
CA PRO A 79 -12.66 -0.48 -8.73
C PRO A 79 -13.68 0.48 -9.36
N GLU A 80 -14.93 0.06 -9.41
CA GLU A 80 -16.03 0.80 -10.04
C GLU A 80 -16.23 2.22 -9.48
N TRP A 81 -15.87 2.43 -8.21
CA TRP A 81 -15.99 3.73 -7.54
C TRP A 81 -14.86 4.71 -7.90
N LEU A 82 -13.86 4.31 -8.68
CA LEU A 82 -12.70 5.13 -8.99
C LEU A 82 -13.05 6.29 -9.95
N ASP A 83 -13.04 7.52 -9.43
CA ASP A 83 -13.09 8.74 -10.24
C ASP A 83 -11.67 9.18 -10.63
N ARG A 84 -11.30 8.94 -11.90
CA ARG A 84 -9.99 9.35 -12.45
C ARG A 84 -9.74 10.85 -12.40
N ALA A 85 -10.76 11.68 -12.56
CA ALA A 85 -10.60 13.13 -12.48
C ALA A 85 -10.34 13.56 -11.03
N ALA A 86 -11.01 12.94 -10.05
CA ALA A 86 -10.70 13.15 -8.64
C ALA A 86 -9.29 12.68 -8.27
N LEU A 87 -8.87 11.51 -8.79
CA LEU A 87 -7.53 10.98 -8.59
C LEU A 87 -6.45 11.97 -9.11
N GLN A 88 -6.61 12.45 -10.34
CA GLN A 88 -5.69 13.41 -10.95
C GLN A 88 -5.62 14.72 -10.16
N ARG A 89 -6.75 15.26 -9.72
CA ARG A 89 -6.78 16.43 -8.83
C ARG A 89 -6.06 16.17 -7.51
N GLY A 90 -6.21 14.97 -6.93
CA GLY A 90 -5.54 14.56 -5.70
C GLY A 90 -4.01 14.52 -5.85
N ILE A 91 -3.52 14.02 -6.99
CA ILE A 91 -2.09 14.04 -7.36
C ILE A 91 -1.58 15.48 -7.42
N GLU A 92 -2.27 16.36 -8.13
CA GLU A 92 -1.88 17.78 -8.26
C GLU A 92 -1.85 18.50 -6.92
N VAL A 93 -2.87 18.29 -6.08
CA VAL A 93 -2.92 18.87 -4.72
C VAL A 93 -1.76 18.35 -3.85
N SER A 94 -1.46 17.05 -3.92
CA SER A 94 -0.36 16.45 -3.16
C SER A 94 0.98 17.08 -3.53
N ALA A 95 1.21 17.31 -4.83
CA ALA A 95 2.43 17.93 -5.34
C ALA A 95 2.63 19.37 -4.84
N ARG A 96 1.56 20.13 -4.60
CA ARG A 96 1.64 21.53 -4.11
C ARG A 96 2.29 21.67 -2.74
N SER A 97 2.28 20.62 -1.93
CA SER A 97 2.94 20.63 -0.61
C SER A 97 4.47 20.70 -0.71
N GLY A 98 5.03 20.29 -1.86
CA GLY A 98 6.46 20.30 -2.14
C GLY A 98 7.31 19.68 -1.03
N LYS A 99 8.49 20.26 -0.79
CA LYS A 99 9.40 19.79 0.27
C LYS A 99 8.82 19.94 1.68
N THR A 100 7.84 20.82 1.86
CA THR A 100 7.20 21.05 3.17
C THR A 100 6.34 19.85 3.56
N GLY A 101 5.60 19.26 2.63
CA GLY A 101 4.83 18.03 2.86
C GLY A 101 5.72 16.89 3.37
N MET A 102 6.88 16.68 2.73
CA MET A 102 7.85 15.67 3.15
C MET A 102 8.45 15.92 4.53
N ARG A 103 8.70 17.19 4.90
CA ARG A 103 9.17 17.54 6.25
C ARG A 103 8.12 17.24 7.30
N VAL A 104 6.86 17.57 7.04
CA VAL A 104 5.75 17.26 7.94
C VAL A 104 5.57 15.74 8.09
N LEU A 105 5.63 14.99 6.99
CA LEU A 105 5.56 13.53 7.04
C LEU A 105 6.69 12.94 7.88
N ARG A 106 7.93 13.42 7.70
CA ARG A 106 9.10 13.01 8.49
C ARG A 106 8.96 13.37 9.97
N ASP A 107 8.61 14.62 10.28
CA ASP A 107 8.68 15.16 11.64
C ASP A 107 7.45 14.81 12.49
N PHE A 108 6.27 14.78 11.88
CA PHE A 108 5.01 14.48 12.57
C PHE A 108 4.49 13.08 12.25
N GLY A 109 4.43 12.71 10.97
CA GLY A 109 3.87 11.43 10.53
C GLY A 109 4.65 10.23 11.09
N LEU A 110 5.98 10.28 11.01
CA LEU A 110 6.85 9.21 11.52
C LEU A 110 6.74 9.07 13.04
N MET A 111 6.78 10.20 13.76
CA MET A 111 6.69 10.20 15.23
C MET A 111 5.33 9.73 15.74
N ALA A 112 4.25 10.12 15.06
CA ALA A 112 2.91 9.59 15.33
C ALA A 112 2.80 8.09 15.01
N GLY A 113 3.44 7.64 13.92
CA GLY A 113 3.50 6.22 13.54
C GLY A 113 4.15 5.35 14.62
N TYR A 114 5.21 5.84 15.28
CA TYR A 114 5.82 5.14 16.42
C TYR A 114 4.92 5.05 17.66
N GLN A 115 3.86 5.86 17.75
CA GLN A 115 2.86 5.71 18.81
C GLN A 115 1.81 4.63 18.48
N ALA A 116 1.70 4.21 17.21
CA ALA A 116 0.82 3.13 16.80
C ALA A 116 1.47 1.76 17.07
N SER A 117 1.09 1.13 18.19
CA SER A 117 1.60 -0.17 18.65
C SER A 117 1.67 -1.26 17.55
N ALA A 118 0.66 -1.32 16.68
CA ALA A 118 0.57 -2.33 15.62
C ALA A 118 1.75 -2.28 14.62
N ILE A 119 2.21 -1.08 14.24
CA ILE A 119 3.32 -0.90 13.30
C ILE A 119 4.64 -1.34 13.95
N ASN A 120 4.83 -0.99 15.22
CA ASN A 120 6.05 -1.32 15.96
C ASN A 120 6.22 -2.83 16.16
N GLN A 121 5.13 -3.57 16.38
CA GLN A 121 5.21 -5.01 16.64
C GLN A 121 5.86 -5.79 15.48
N THR A 122 5.50 -5.48 14.24
CA THR A 122 6.09 -6.13 13.06
C THR A 122 7.57 -5.77 12.91
N LEU A 123 7.93 -4.49 13.12
CA LEU A 123 9.33 -4.03 13.05
C LEU A 123 10.22 -4.69 14.11
N ILE A 124 9.69 -4.90 15.32
CA ILE A 124 10.39 -5.61 16.39
C ILE A 124 10.53 -7.08 16.03
N LYS A 125 9.43 -7.75 15.63
CA LYS A 125 9.42 -9.20 15.32
C LYS A 125 10.33 -9.57 14.15
N THR A 126 10.50 -8.68 13.18
CA THR A 126 11.38 -8.89 12.01
C THR A 126 12.84 -8.47 12.27
N GLY A 127 13.14 -7.90 13.45
CA GLY A 127 14.46 -7.32 13.75
C GLY A 127 14.77 -6.05 12.94
N ALA A 128 13.82 -5.57 12.13
CA ALA A 128 13.99 -4.40 11.29
C ALA A 128 14.07 -3.10 12.12
N LEU A 129 13.63 -3.08 13.39
CA LEU A 129 13.69 -1.87 14.20
C LEU A 129 15.14 -1.37 14.43
N GLU A 130 16.10 -2.27 14.60
CA GLU A 130 17.48 -1.93 14.98
C GLU A 130 18.38 -1.51 13.81
N LYS A 131 18.10 -1.96 12.58
CA LYS A 131 18.93 -1.70 11.39
C LYS A 131 18.07 -1.31 10.19
N GLY A 132 18.58 -0.42 9.33
CA GLY A 132 17.93 -0.08 8.05
C GLY A 132 16.82 0.97 8.11
N ALA A 133 16.71 1.75 9.19
CA ALA A 133 15.72 2.84 9.29
C ALA A 133 15.80 3.84 8.12
N GLN A 134 17.02 4.23 7.72
CA GLN A 134 17.25 5.11 6.57
C GLN A 134 16.70 4.50 5.26
N ARG A 135 16.94 3.20 5.06
CA ARG A 135 16.45 2.48 3.89
C ARG A 135 14.92 2.43 3.85
N ARG A 136 14.26 2.15 4.97
CA ARG A 136 12.78 2.14 5.04
C ARG A 136 12.18 3.51 4.78
N VAL A 137 12.76 4.58 5.34
CA VAL A 137 12.30 5.95 5.06
C VAL A 137 12.45 6.25 3.57
N ALA A 138 13.56 5.84 2.95
CA ALA A 138 13.77 6.00 1.52
C ALA A 138 12.77 5.18 0.69
N GLU A 139 12.50 3.92 1.06
CA GLU A 139 11.52 3.03 0.39
C GLU A 139 10.10 3.61 0.47
N THR A 140 9.64 4.04 1.65
CA THR A 140 8.33 4.69 1.81
C THR A 140 8.25 6.01 1.03
N THR A 141 9.32 6.80 1.05
CA THR A 141 9.39 8.06 0.29
C THR A 141 9.32 7.78 -1.21
N LYS A 142 10.04 6.77 -1.69
CA LYS A 142 10.00 6.36 -3.10
C LYS A 142 8.59 5.91 -3.49
N TRP A 143 7.98 5.03 -2.71
CA TRP A 143 6.60 4.58 -2.94
C TRP A 143 5.63 5.76 -3.01
N TRP A 144 5.73 6.71 -2.08
CA TRP A 144 4.92 7.93 -2.11
C TRP A 144 5.11 8.71 -3.41
N MET A 145 6.37 8.92 -3.83
CA MET A 145 6.69 9.62 -5.07
C MET A 145 6.17 8.88 -6.30
N ASP A 146 6.31 7.56 -6.35
CA ASP A 146 5.84 6.73 -7.46
C ASP A 146 4.31 6.80 -7.57
N CYS A 147 3.57 6.78 -6.45
CA CYS A 147 2.10 6.90 -6.46
C CYS A 147 1.58 8.32 -6.74
N THR A 148 2.32 9.36 -6.32
CA THR A 148 1.84 10.76 -6.39
C THR A 148 2.47 11.57 -7.51
N SER A 149 3.31 10.96 -8.35
CA SER A 149 3.81 11.58 -9.57
C SER A 149 2.74 11.59 -10.66
N ALA A 150 2.80 12.58 -11.55
CA ALA A 150 1.90 12.65 -12.69
C ALA A 150 2.00 11.36 -13.54
N GLY A 151 0.88 10.68 -13.72
CA GLY A 151 0.83 9.40 -14.44
C GLY A 151 1.40 8.21 -13.68
N GLY A 152 1.83 8.35 -12.42
CA GLY A 152 2.44 7.28 -11.64
C GLY A 152 1.49 6.11 -11.29
N LEU A 153 0.19 6.35 -11.36
CA LEU A 153 -0.87 5.33 -11.21
C LEU A 153 -1.44 4.85 -12.55
N ASN A 154 -0.95 5.39 -13.67
CA ASN A 154 -1.27 4.84 -14.96
C ASN A 154 -0.42 3.60 -15.19
N ARG A 155 -0.97 2.62 -15.89
CA ARG A 155 -0.19 1.48 -16.35
C ARG A 155 0.92 2.00 -17.27
N SER A 156 2.18 1.71 -16.95
CA SER A 156 3.30 2.03 -17.84
C SER A 156 3.08 1.31 -19.17
N PRO A 157 3.08 2.00 -20.32
CA PRO A 157 2.99 1.34 -21.62
C PRO A 157 4.28 0.63 -22.04
N TYR A 158 5.29 0.56 -21.18
CA TYR A 158 6.61 -0.02 -21.44
C TYR A 158 7.15 -0.72 -20.21
#